data_AF-A0A7S4GM41-F1
#
_entry.id   AF-A0A7S4GM41-F1
#
_cell.length_a   1.000
_cell.length_b   1.000
_cell.length_c   1.000
_cell.angle_alpha   90.00
_cell.angle_beta   90.00
_cell.angle_gamma   90.00
#
_symmetry.space_group_name_H-M   'P 1'
#
loop_
_entity.id
_entity.type
_entity.pdbx_description
1 polymer ?
#
loop_
_entity_poly.entity_id
_entity_poly.type
_entity_poly.pdbx_seq_one_letter_code
_entity_poly.pdbx_strand_id
1 'polypeptide(L)'
;RKSRNNRERPAMRLEASKVQEQLDEAVQILGLELDNLLRRERSNIRTEMRAISLTDLRRLADFIKEKCQVYGWIDPRSKAKVDDPEKVNLYQLVFNFIGPVTAPIGHEVVDDSVMIGPDDEVPGGEALWLEHKGRRRLRYVRGVPPGPEARTADKFVRNFSGSFAELLWSEERAAEWFVSHFWGEPVVDFVTCLEAHDERYKLCGCGLYWVCAHANSQTHISEELGTEGPLHSPFYLALDKAQGAVLVIDSASEVTRRMWCGFENVIIARERKEFVMATAQEGTGHTLTSTPAPADGGRRSIFGGHMAPEEVCLIRSSEFPRDGLMAALDTHLELARASNKDDEQMIIDTVRTELGGFDRANSKLRVLGATALFATETVTAESVQVLNRSTEPFELNGTWESAAAGLKLGLEFQNCDGLLLVSGQQVPDAESLARDLGRELLSAQHLRKVHFALGRSNVQDAGFQALGAAFSNKSALTSVTLDCRFCELGDAGMAGLVQGLGQAPNLASVHLNLRFCEKIGDAGMTSLGQGLGQAPCLASVHLNFEWNDIIGDDGVKGLGQGLGQAPNLAAVYLNCRLCVNIGADGVKGLG
;
A
#
# COMPACT_ATOMS: atom_id res chain seq x y z
N ARG A 1 -19.40 -38.82 22.85
CA ARG A 1 -19.27 -39.09 24.30
C ARG A 1 -18.24 -38.11 24.85
N LYS A 2 -18.72 -37.04 25.52
CA LYS A 2 -17.98 -36.00 26.27
C LYS A 2 -16.99 -35.14 25.46
N SER A 3 -16.78 -33.86 25.70
CA SER A 3 -17.46 -32.76 26.40
C SER A 3 -16.42 -31.64 26.45
N ARG A 4 -16.86 -30.37 26.38
CA ARG A 4 -16.12 -29.21 26.93
C ARG A 4 -14.77 -28.91 26.27
N ASN A 5 -14.79 -28.05 25.27
CA ASN A 5 -13.76 -27.01 25.14
C ASN A 5 -14.26 -25.74 24.42
N ASN A 6 -15.56 -25.42 24.57
CA ASN A 6 -15.96 -24.01 24.57
C ASN A 6 -15.34 -23.39 25.83
N ARG A 7 -14.09 -22.95 25.73
CA ARG A 7 -13.63 -21.84 26.56
C ARG A 7 -14.45 -20.65 26.09
N GLU A 8 -15.62 -20.49 26.70
CA GLU A 8 -16.36 -19.24 26.68
C GLU A 8 -15.33 -18.12 26.94
N ARG A 9 -15.15 -17.23 25.96
CA ARG A 9 -14.52 -15.93 26.23
C ARG A 9 -15.27 -15.35 27.43
N PRO A 10 -14.58 -14.76 28.42
CA PRO A 10 -15.23 -14.27 29.63
C PRO A 10 -16.40 -13.40 29.22
N ALA A 11 -17.62 -13.80 29.64
CA ALA A 11 -18.85 -13.12 29.28
C ALA A 11 -18.68 -11.61 29.53
N MET A 12 -18.73 -10.87 28.43
CA MET A 12 -18.55 -9.42 28.35
C MET A 12 -19.71 -8.78 29.11
N ARG A 13 -19.57 -8.56 30.41
CA ARG A 13 -20.58 -7.91 31.25
C ARG A 13 -20.02 -6.60 31.78
N LEU A 14 -19.89 -5.61 30.88
CA LEU A 14 -20.11 -4.24 31.34
C LEU A 14 -21.58 -4.13 31.77
N GLU A 15 -21.86 -3.35 32.82
CA GLU A 15 -23.23 -3.06 33.21
C GLU A 15 -23.96 -2.38 32.04
N ALA A 16 -25.19 -2.83 31.74
CA ALA A 16 -25.96 -2.34 30.58
C ALA A 16 -26.15 -0.81 30.61
N SER A 17 -26.27 -0.22 31.81
CA SER A 17 -26.33 1.23 32.01
C SER A 17 -25.07 1.96 31.51
N LYS A 18 -23.88 1.41 31.79
CA LYS A 18 -22.60 1.99 31.33
C LYS A 18 -22.42 1.85 29.83
N VAL A 19 -22.88 0.74 29.25
CA VAL A 19 -22.86 0.55 27.79
C VAL A 19 -23.78 1.57 27.11
N GLN A 20 -24.95 1.85 27.69
CA GLN A 20 -25.88 2.83 27.14
C GLN A 20 -25.32 4.26 27.18
N GLU A 21 -24.71 4.65 28.30
CA GLU A 21 -24.05 5.96 28.43
C GLU A 21 -22.97 6.17 27.36
N GLN A 22 -22.11 5.16 27.13
CA GLN A 22 -21.12 5.19 26.07
C GLN A 22 -21.76 5.29 24.67
N LEU A 23 -22.87 4.58 24.46
CA LEU A 23 -23.56 4.54 23.16
C LEU A 23 -24.21 5.89 22.82
N ASP A 24 -24.87 6.52 23.78
CA ASP A 24 -25.58 7.79 23.56
C ASP A 24 -24.62 8.91 23.13
N GLU A 25 -23.44 8.98 23.77
CA GLU A 25 -22.38 9.91 23.37
C GLU A 25 -21.71 9.49 22.06
N ALA A 26 -21.46 8.19 21.86
CA ALA A 26 -20.85 7.69 20.64
C ALA A 26 -21.71 7.95 19.39
N VAL A 27 -23.04 7.88 19.50
CA VAL A 27 -23.94 8.24 18.39
C VAL A 27 -23.69 9.67 17.93
N GLN A 28 -23.44 10.59 18.87
CA GLN A 28 -23.18 12.00 18.55
C GLN A 28 -21.77 12.21 18.01
N ILE A 29 -20.76 11.62 18.64
CA ILE A 29 -19.34 11.85 18.34
C ILE A 29 -18.91 11.12 17.07
N LEU A 30 -19.33 9.86 16.93
CA LEU A 30 -18.95 8.98 15.82
C LEU A 30 -19.93 9.04 14.65
N GLY A 31 -21.09 9.68 14.83
CA GLY A 31 -22.11 9.79 13.81
C GLY A 31 -22.76 8.45 13.48
N LEU A 32 -22.97 7.58 14.48
CA LEU A 32 -23.59 6.27 14.27
C LEU A 32 -25.02 6.43 13.75
N GLU A 33 -25.40 5.61 12.77
CA GLU A 33 -26.76 5.56 12.25
C GLU A 33 -27.68 4.90 13.28
N LEU A 34 -28.51 5.71 13.94
CA LEU A 34 -29.40 5.27 15.02
C LEU A 34 -30.35 4.15 14.55
N ASP A 35 -30.80 4.19 13.30
CA ASP A 35 -31.66 3.15 12.72
C ASP A 35 -30.97 1.77 12.69
N ASN A 36 -29.64 1.72 12.56
CA ASN A 36 -28.89 0.46 12.55
C ASN A 36 -28.83 -0.16 13.95
N LEU A 37 -28.75 0.65 15.00
CA LEU A 37 -28.82 0.21 16.39
C LEU A 37 -30.19 -0.42 16.74
N LEU A 38 -31.24 -0.05 16.00
CA LEU A 38 -32.61 -0.49 16.23
C LEU A 38 -33.01 -1.72 15.41
N ARG A 39 -32.17 -2.18 14.48
CA ARG A 39 -32.46 -3.35 13.63
C ARG A 39 -32.64 -4.61 14.48
N ARG A 40 -33.74 -5.32 14.21
CA ARG A 40 -34.05 -6.61 14.85
C ARG A 40 -33.50 -7.81 14.08
N GLU A 41 -33.28 -7.63 12.79
CA GLU A 41 -32.76 -8.67 11.90
C GLU A 41 -31.26 -8.47 11.72
N ARG A 42 -30.56 -9.59 11.52
CA ARG A 42 -29.14 -9.58 11.22
C ARG A 42 -28.93 -8.85 9.90
N SER A 43 -27.90 -8.02 9.84
CA SER A 43 -27.54 -7.33 8.60
C SER A 43 -27.20 -8.33 7.50
N ASN A 44 -27.65 -8.04 6.28
CA ASN A 44 -27.34 -8.82 5.08
C ASN A 44 -26.08 -8.29 4.36
N ILE A 45 -25.41 -7.28 4.91
CA ILE A 45 -24.16 -6.76 4.34
C ILE A 45 -23.08 -7.82 4.53
N ARG A 46 -22.49 -8.25 3.41
CA ARG A 46 -21.42 -9.26 3.42
C ARG A 46 -20.17 -8.71 4.09
N THR A 47 -19.45 -9.53 4.86
CA THR A 47 -18.32 -9.08 5.69
C THR A 47 -17.18 -8.44 4.88
N GLU A 48 -16.93 -8.91 3.66
CA GLU A 48 -15.95 -8.33 2.74
C GLU A 48 -16.35 -6.96 2.18
N MET A 49 -17.61 -6.55 2.38
CA MET A 49 -18.19 -5.27 1.93
C MET A 49 -18.41 -4.29 3.09
N ARG A 50 -17.66 -4.43 4.19
CA ARG A 50 -17.77 -3.61 5.41
C ARG A 50 -16.56 -2.72 5.62
N ALA A 51 -16.20 -1.93 4.60
CA ALA A 51 -15.11 -0.97 4.69
C ALA A 51 -15.45 0.21 5.62
N ILE A 52 -14.44 0.79 6.25
CA ILE A 52 -14.51 1.97 7.10
C ILE A 52 -13.67 3.10 6.50
N SER A 53 -14.11 4.35 6.62
CA SER A 53 -13.35 5.50 6.11
C SER A 53 -12.25 5.93 7.09
N LEU A 54 -11.19 6.58 6.59
CA LEU A 54 -10.20 7.23 7.47
C LEU A 54 -10.84 8.28 8.37
N THR A 55 -11.85 9.01 7.88
CA THR A 55 -12.57 10.00 8.69
C THR A 55 -13.26 9.36 9.90
N ASP A 56 -13.87 8.19 9.74
CA ASP A 56 -14.50 7.47 10.85
C ASP A 56 -13.47 6.92 11.84
N LEU A 57 -12.33 6.44 11.32
CA LEU A 57 -11.21 5.98 12.14
C LEU A 57 -10.59 7.12 12.97
N ARG A 58 -10.47 8.33 12.41
CA ARG A 58 -10.04 9.54 13.14
C ARG A 58 -10.99 9.88 14.28
N ARG A 59 -12.29 9.94 14.00
CA ARG A 59 -13.32 10.18 15.03
C ARG A 59 -13.26 9.14 16.14
N LEU A 60 -12.99 7.89 15.79
CA LEU A 60 -12.82 6.82 16.77
C LEU A 60 -11.56 7.01 17.64
N ALA A 61 -10.44 7.44 17.05
CA ALA A 61 -9.24 7.80 17.80
C ALA A 61 -9.48 8.99 18.74
N ASP A 62 -10.19 10.03 18.28
CA ASP A 62 -10.56 11.18 19.10
C ASP A 62 -11.47 10.77 20.27
N PHE A 63 -12.47 9.91 20.00
CA PHE A 63 -13.35 9.35 21.03
C PHE A 63 -12.55 8.58 22.10
N ILE A 64 -11.56 7.80 21.70
CA ILE A 64 -10.66 7.11 22.65
C ILE A 64 -9.93 8.13 23.52
N LYS A 65 -9.31 9.14 22.92
CA LYS A 65 -8.54 10.18 23.61
C LYS A 65 -9.37 10.92 24.66
N GLU A 66 -10.63 11.21 24.34
CA GLU A 66 -11.52 11.94 25.23
C GLU A 66 -12.17 11.07 26.31
N LYS A 67 -12.51 9.81 25.98
CA LYS A 67 -13.49 9.05 26.76
C LYS A 67 -12.95 7.82 27.47
N CYS A 68 -11.81 7.25 27.07
CA CYS A 68 -11.37 5.97 27.63
C CYS A 68 -11.13 6.02 29.14
N GLN A 69 -10.56 7.13 29.64
CA GLN A 69 -10.34 7.35 31.07
C GLN A 69 -11.64 7.68 31.81
N VAL A 70 -12.54 8.47 31.20
CA VAL A 70 -13.84 8.86 31.76
C VAL A 70 -14.69 7.61 32.04
N TYR A 71 -14.72 6.69 31.07
CA TYR A 71 -15.45 5.43 31.21
C TYR A 71 -14.68 4.35 31.98
N GLY A 72 -13.46 4.65 32.42
CA GLY A 72 -12.62 3.74 33.21
C GLY A 72 -12.31 2.44 32.47
N TRP A 73 -11.96 2.53 31.18
CA TRP A 73 -11.59 1.39 30.36
C TRP A 73 -10.46 0.57 31.00
N ILE A 74 -10.46 -0.73 30.72
CA ILE A 74 -9.50 -1.67 31.30
C ILE A 74 -8.80 -2.50 30.22
N ASP A 75 -7.62 -3.00 30.55
CA ASP A 75 -6.98 -4.05 29.78
C ASP A 75 -7.68 -5.41 30.03
N PRO A 76 -8.17 -6.11 29.00
CA PRO A 76 -8.89 -7.35 29.18
C PRO A 76 -8.04 -8.49 29.76
N ARG A 77 -6.72 -8.46 29.61
CA ARG A 77 -5.79 -9.49 30.09
C ARG A 77 -5.30 -9.19 31.50
N SER A 78 -4.76 -8.00 31.73
CA SER A 78 -4.19 -7.64 33.04
C SER A 78 -5.23 -7.12 34.04
N LYS A 79 -6.41 -6.71 33.56
CA LYS A 79 -7.46 -6.02 34.34
C LYS A 79 -7.03 -4.67 34.90
N ALA A 80 -5.86 -4.15 34.52
CA ALA A 80 -5.42 -2.81 34.87
C ALA A 80 -6.28 -1.76 34.16
N LYS A 81 -6.39 -0.57 34.76
CA LYS A 81 -7.02 0.58 34.11
C LYS A 81 -6.16 1.05 32.94
N VAL A 82 -6.84 1.57 31.92
CA VAL A 82 -6.22 2.29 30.83
C VAL A 82 -5.97 3.72 31.31
N ASP A 83 -4.71 4.00 31.62
CA ASP A 83 -4.31 5.30 32.16
C ASP A 83 -3.75 6.25 31.09
N ASP A 84 -3.45 5.73 29.89
CA ASP A 84 -2.85 6.49 28.79
C ASP A 84 -3.63 6.23 27.49
N PRO A 85 -4.44 7.20 27.01
CA PRO A 85 -5.24 7.04 25.81
C PRO A 85 -4.42 6.78 24.55
N GLU A 86 -3.19 7.30 24.49
CA GLU A 86 -2.27 7.13 23.35
C GLU A 86 -1.77 5.68 23.23
N LYS A 87 -1.94 4.86 24.28
CA LYS A 87 -1.55 3.44 24.29
C LYS A 87 -2.71 2.47 24.14
N VAL A 88 -3.92 2.99 23.95
CA VAL A 88 -5.10 2.14 23.75
C VAL A 88 -4.97 1.37 22.46
N ASN A 89 -4.95 0.04 22.54
CA ASN A 89 -4.88 -0.83 21.37
C ASN A 89 -6.26 -1.39 20.98
N LEU A 90 -6.33 -2.08 19.84
CA LEU A 90 -7.59 -2.62 19.32
C LEU A 90 -8.18 -3.72 20.22
N TYR A 91 -7.38 -4.49 20.97
CA TYR A 91 -7.95 -5.44 21.95
C TYR A 91 -8.74 -4.71 23.05
N GLN A 92 -8.22 -3.59 23.53
CA GLN A 92 -8.86 -2.79 24.56
C GLN A 92 -10.09 -2.06 23.99
N LEU A 93 -9.98 -1.47 22.79
CA LEU A 93 -11.11 -0.83 22.13
C LEU A 93 -12.25 -1.82 21.87
N VAL A 94 -11.93 -3.01 21.34
CA VAL A 94 -12.93 -4.05 21.08
C VAL A 94 -13.58 -4.55 22.36
N PHE A 95 -12.82 -4.72 23.43
CA PHE A 95 -13.35 -5.21 24.71
C PHE A 95 -14.22 -4.17 25.43
N ASN A 96 -13.79 -2.92 25.49
CA ASN A 96 -14.45 -1.90 26.30
C ASN A 96 -15.59 -1.19 25.56
N PHE A 97 -15.53 -1.13 24.22
CA PHE A 97 -16.47 -0.34 23.43
C PHE A 97 -17.10 -1.11 22.27
N ILE A 98 -16.35 -1.53 21.24
CA ILE A 98 -16.94 -2.10 20.01
C ILE A 98 -17.80 -3.33 20.33
N GLY A 99 -17.24 -4.33 21.00
CA GLY A 99 -17.97 -5.55 21.37
C GLY A 99 -19.22 -5.24 22.21
N PRO A 100 -19.09 -4.42 23.27
CA PRO A 100 -20.24 -3.98 24.05
C PRO A 100 -21.28 -3.19 23.28
N VAL A 101 -20.96 -2.45 22.21
CA VAL A 101 -21.98 -1.72 21.43
C VAL A 101 -22.59 -2.55 20.29
N THR A 102 -21.88 -3.57 19.81
CA THR A 102 -22.34 -4.44 18.71
C THR A 102 -22.99 -5.76 19.16
N ALA A 103 -23.06 -6.03 20.47
CA ALA A 103 -23.70 -7.23 21.01
C ALA A 103 -25.21 -7.03 21.26
N PRO A 104 -26.06 -8.08 21.22
CA PRO A 104 -27.44 -7.95 21.67
C PRO A 104 -27.51 -7.81 23.21
N ILE A 105 -28.39 -6.95 23.73
CA ILE A 105 -28.73 -6.89 25.15
C ILE A 105 -30.01 -7.69 25.33
N GLY A 106 -29.90 -8.85 26.01
CA GLY A 106 -31.04 -9.74 26.23
C GLY A 106 -32.20 -9.05 26.96
N HIS A 107 -33.43 -9.47 26.65
CA HIS A 107 -34.67 -9.01 27.29
C HIS A 107 -34.59 -9.14 28.82
N GLU A 108 -34.44 -8.02 29.54
CA GLU A 108 -35.13 -7.91 30.82
C GLU A 108 -36.58 -7.55 30.54
N VAL A 109 -37.51 -8.29 31.14
CA VAL A 109 -38.95 -8.03 31.08
C VAL A 109 -39.17 -6.56 31.47
N VAL A 110 -39.52 -5.74 30.49
CA VAL A 110 -39.94 -4.35 30.72
C VAL A 110 -41.35 -4.44 31.28
N ASP A 111 -41.54 -3.91 32.49
CA ASP A 111 -42.86 -3.76 33.09
C ASP A 111 -43.72 -2.90 32.17
N ASP A 112 -44.89 -3.41 31.76
CA ASP A 112 -45.76 -2.84 30.73
C ASP A 112 -46.52 -1.56 31.18
N SER A 113 -46.03 -0.88 32.21
CA SER A 113 -46.81 0.07 33.01
C SER A 113 -46.66 1.55 32.64
N VAL A 114 -45.81 1.94 31.69
CA VAL A 114 -45.70 3.36 31.27
C VAL A 114 -46.18 3.52 29.81
N MET A 115 -47.41 4.00 29.68
CA MET A 115 -48.07 4.36 28.42
C MET A 115 -48.21 5.88 28.37
N ILE A 116 -47.56 6.52 27.40
CA ILE A 116 -47.74 7.96 27.09
C ILE A 116 -48.77 8.06 25.96
N GLY A 117 -49.71 9.00 26.07
CA GLY A 117 -50.81 9.16 25.11
C GLY A 117 -50.35 9.75 23.78
N PRO A 118 -51.12 9.58 22.69
CA PRO A 118 -50.78 10.11 21.36
C PRO A 118 -50.72 11.65 21.27
N ASP A 119 -51.17 12.36 22.31
CA ASP A 119 -51.28 13.82 22.35
C ASP A 119 -50.30 14.50 23.35
N ASP A 120 -49.38 13.75 23.97
CA ASP A 120 -48.41 14.32 24.90
C ASP A 120 -47.23 14.95 24.14
N GLU A 121 -47.12 16.28 24.19
CA GLU A 121 -45.99 17.02 23.61
C GLU A 121 -44.69 16.74 24.38
N VAL A 122 -43.66 16.30 23.65
CA VAL A 122 -42.30 16.14 24.17
C VAL A 122 -41.56 17.48 24.05
N PRO A 123 -41.11 18.12 25.15
CA PRO A 123 -40.48 19.43 25.05
C PRO A 123 -39.10 19.36 24.39
N GLY A 124 -38.95 20.00 23.22
CA GLY A 124 -37.67 20.53 22.75
C GLY A 124 -36.75 19.60 21.93
N GLY A 125 -37.22 18.49 21.37
CA GLY A 125 -36.39 17.62 20.52
C GLY A 125 -37.17 16.81 19.48
N GLU A 126 -36.47 16.28 18.47
CA GLU A 126 -37.06 15.30 17.53
C GLU A 126 -37.34 13.98 18.27
N ALA A 127 -38.62 13.59 18.32
CA ALA A 127 -39.09 12.38 18.98
C ALA A 127 -39.19 11.21 18.00
N LEU A 128 -38.52 10.09 18.32
CA LEU A 128 -38.57 8.85 17.55
C LEU A 128 -39.60 7.90 18.17
N TRP A 129 -40.60 7.51 17.36
CA TRP A 129 -41.73 6.69 17.77
C TRP A 129 -41.64 5.28 17.18
N LEU A 130 -41.87 4.26 18.00
CA LEU A 130 -42.08 2.89 17.54
C LEU A 130 -43.57 2.61 17.41
N GLU A 131 -43.98 2.09 16.25
CA GLU A 131 -45.36 1.65 16.04
C GLU A 131 -45.45 0.12 16.06
N HIS A 132 -46.22 -0.45 16.99
CA HIS A 132 -46.46 -1.89 17.06
C HIS A 132 -47.94 -2.17 17.32
N LYS A 133 -48.57 -2.96 16.44
CA LYS A 133 -50.00 -3.32 16.50
C LYS A 133 -50.92 -2.11 16.69
N GLY A 134 -50.65 -1.01 15.99
CA GLY A 134 -51.46 0.22 16.04
C GLY A 134 -51.27 1.07 17.29
N ARG A 135 -50.20 0.85 18.07
CA ARG A 135 -49.83 1.68 19.23
C ARG A 135 -48.46 2.32 18.99
N ARG A 136 -48.37 3.63 19.26
CA ARG A 136 -47.12 4.41 19.22
C ARG A 136 -46.50 4.46 20.61
N ARG A 137 -45.22 4.14 20.75
CA ARG A 137 -44.42 4.34 21.97
C ARG A 137 -43.28 5.32 21.67
N LEU A 138 -43.13 6.34 22.53
CA LEU A 138 -42.00 7.26 22.52
C LEU A 138 -40.75 6.48 22.90
N ARG A 139 -39.69 6.54 22.08
CA ARG A 139 -38.47 5.74 22.29
C ARG A 139 -37.23 6.60 22.50
N TYR A 140 -37.16 7.78 21.90
CA TYR A 140 -35.99 8.65 21.98
C TYR A 140 -36.37 10.10 21.73
N VAL A 141 -35.70 11.02 22.43
CA VAL A 141 -35.84 12.47 22.24
C VAL A 141 -34.44 13.03 22.00
N ARG A 142 -34.19 13.52 20.78
CA ARG A 142 -32.89 14.08 20.41
C ARG A 142 -32.66 15.40 21.15
N GLY A 143 -31.63 15.47 21.99
CA GLY A 143 -31.15 16.73 22.60
C GLY A 143 -31.60 17.05 24.03
N VAL A 144 -32.26 16.12 24.73
CA VAL A 144 -32.66 16.33 26.14
C VAL A 144 -31.81 15.43 27.07
N PRO A 145 -31.00 16.00 28.00
CA PRO A 145 -30.27 15.19 28.97
C PRO A 145 -31.26 14.52 29.95
N PRO A 146 -31.00 13.27 30.39
CA PRO A 146 -31.97 12.52 31.17
C PRO A 146 -32.15 13.15 32.56
N GLY A 147 -33.34 13.70 32.82
CA GLY A 147 -33.77 14.15 34.14
C GLY A 147 -34.07 12.96 35.09
N PRO A 148 -34.15 13.20 36.41
CA PRO A 148 -34.34 12.15 37.41
C PRO A 148 -35.65 11.36 37.25
N GLU A 149 -36.66 11.92 36.57
CA GLU A 149 -37.97 11.28 36.32
C GLU A 149 -38.02 10.46 35.01
N ALA A 150 -37.04 10.61 34.10
CA ALA A 150 -36.94 9.79 32.86
C ALA A 150 -36.34 8.39 33.11
N ARG A 151 -35.90 8.10 34.34
CA ARG A 151 -35.16 6.89 34.71
C ARG A 151 -36.02 5.61 34.76
N THR A 152 -37.35 5.72 34.64
CA THR A 152 -38.26 4.58 34.83
C THR A 152 -38.91 4.03 33.55
N ALA A 153 -38.74 4.67 32.38
CA ALA A 153 -39.44 4.25 31.16
C ALA A 153 -38.55 3.68 30.04
N ASP A 154 -37.25 3.98 29.99
CA ASP A 154 -36.39 3.58 28.88
C ASP A 154 -35.44 2.43 29.24
N LYS A 155 -35.96 1.20 29.21
CA LYS A 155 -35.11 0.01 29.05
C LYS A 155 -35.03 -0.34 27.56
N PHE A 156 -34.03 0.23 26.90
CA PHE A 156 -33.74 -0.01 25.48
C PHE A 156 -33.45 -1.50 25.24
N VAL A 157 -34.31 -2.18 24.48
CA VAL A 157 -34.01 -3.51 23.92
C VAL A 157 -33.13 -3.30 22.69
N ARG A 158 -31.84 -3.63 22.79
CA ARG A 158 -30.91 -3.65 21.66
C ARG A 158 -30.82 -5.06 21.09
N ASN A 159 -31.43 -5.26 19.92
CA ASN A 159 -31.39 -6.54 19.19
C ASN A 159 -30.30 -6.57 18.10
N PHE A 160 -29.55 -5.47 17.91
CA PHE A 160 -28.49 -5.44 16.91
C PHE A 160 -27.38 -6.45 17.25
N SER A 161 -26.97 -7.18 16.22
CA SER A 161 -25.82 -8.07 16.25
C SER A 161 -25.12 -8.01 14.90
N GLY A 162 -24.01 -7.29 14.85
CA GLY A 162 -23.25 -7.06 13.62
C GLY A 162 -21.82 -6.62 13.92
N SER A 163 -21.20 -5.96 12.95
CA SER A 163 -19.89 -5.33 13.08
C SER A 163 -20.00 -3.85 13.44
N PHE A 164 -18.87 -3.21 13.71
CA PHE A 164 -18.84 -1.77 13.97
C PHE A 164 -19.11 -0.96 12.71
N ALA A 165 -18.62 -1.40 11.55
CA ALA A 165 -18.85 -0.73 10.28
C ALA A 165 -20.35 -0.61 9.95
N GLU A 166 -21.14 -1.61 10.31
CA GLU A 166 -22.59 -1.63 10.10
C GLU A 166 -23.36 -0.67 11.04
N LEU A 167 -22.71 -0.13 12.08
CA LEU A 167 -23.27 0.96 12.88
C LEU A 167 -23.04 2.33 12.24
N LEU A 168 -22.04 2.46 11.38
CA LEU A 168 -21.72 3.71 10.71
C LEU A 168 -22.55 3.89 9.43
N TRP A 169 -22.87 2.80 8.74
CA TRP A 169 -23.51 2.85 7.43
C TRP A 169 -24.45 1.68 7.17
N SER A 170 -25.50 1.93 6.37
CA SER A 170 -26.55 0.97 6.01
C SER A 170 -26.31 0.17 4.72
N GLU A 171 -25.27 0.48 3.95
CA GLU A 171 -25.05 -0.03 2.59
C GLU A 171 -23.72 -0.80 2.46
N GLU A 172 -23.64 -1.69 1.45
CA GLU A 172 -22.38 -2.38 1.10
C GLU A 172 -21.31 -1.39 0.63
N ARG A 173 -20.12 -1.45 1.22
CA ARG A 173 -18.95 -0.65 0.85
C ARG A 173 -17.73 -1.55 0.66
N ALA A 174 -17.34 -1.77 -0.58
CA ALA A 174 -16.07 -2.43 -0.89
C ALA A 174 -14.91 -1.55 -0.42
N ALA A 175 -13.86 -2.17 0.10
CA ALA A 175 -12.64 -1.46 0.41
C ALA A 175 -11.83 -1.18 -0.84
N GLU A 176 -11.26 0.02 -0.92
CA GLU A 176 -10.20 0.33 -1.87
C GLU A 176 -8.90 -0.33 -1.40
N TRP A 177 -8.65 -0.32 -0.09
CA TRP A 177 -7.43 -0.81 0.54
C TRP A 177 -7.72 -1.85 1.62
N PHE A 178 -7.07 -3.00 1.53
CA PHE A 178 -7.05 -3.97 2.62
C PHE A 178 -6.00 -3.59 3.65
N VAL A 179 -6.29 -3.70 4.96
CA VAL A 179 -5.30 -3.38 6.00
C VAL A 179 -4.90 -4.65 6.75
N SER A 180 -3.63 -5.05 6.59
CA SER A 180 -3.01 -6.11 7.39
C SER A 180 -2.32 -5.49 8.60
N HIS A 181 -2.75 -5.86 9.82
CA HIS A 181 -2.29 -5.19 11.04
C HIS A 181 -2.35 -6.09 12.29
N PHE A 182 -1.61 -5.69 13.32
CA PHE A 182 -1.66 -6.33 14.64
C PHE A 182 -2.60 -5.57 15.59
N TRP A 183 -3.46 -6.29 16.32
CA TRP A 183 -4.43 -5.67 17.24
C TRP A 183 -3.82 -5.10 18.52
N GLY A 184 -2.56 -5.42 18.84
CA GLY A 184 -1.90 -4.90 20.03
C GLY A 184 -1.22 -3.54 19.80
N GLU A 185 -1.17 -3.08 18.56
CA GLU A 185 -0.72 -1.73 18.21
C GLU A 185 -1.69 -0.67 18.76
N PRO A 186 -1.18 0.46 19.28
CA PRO A 186 -2.03 1.59 19.64
C PRO A 186 -2.90 2.05 18.47
N VAL A 187 -4.17 2.34 18.74
CA VAL A 187 -5.12 2.79 17.72
C VAL A 187 -4.69 4.12 17.11
N VAL A 188 -4.06 5.00 17.89
CA VAL A 188 -3.56 6.28 17.39
C VAL A 188 -2.42 6.09 16.39
N ASP A 189 -1.47 5.21 16.69
CA ASP A 189 -0.36 4.88 15.78
C ASP A 189 -0.89 4.22 14.50
N PHE A 190 -1.84 3.29 14.65
CA PHE A 190 -2.53 2.65 13.53
C PHE A 190 -3.22 3.68 12.61
N VAL A 191 -3.95 4.64 13.20
CA VAL A 191 -4.59 5.72 12.42
C VAL A 191 -3.54 6.60 11.77
N THR A 192 -2.48 6.98 12.48
CA THR A 192 -1.36 7.79 11.95
C THR A 192 -0.72 7.14 10.71
N CYS A 193 -0.57 5.81 10.71
CA CYS A 193 -0.10 5.06 9.54
C CYS A 193 -1.04 5.21 8.34
N LEU A 194 -2.35 5.10 8.57
CA LEU A 194 -3.35 5.25 7.51
C LEU A 194 -3.51 6.70 7.05
N GLU A 195 -3.24 7.68 7.89
CA GLU A 195 -3.17 9.10 7.50
C GLU A 195 -2.02 9.37 6.55
N ALA A 196 -0.82 8.85 6.85
CA ALA A 196 0.32 8.96 5.95
C ALA A 196 0.04 8.29 4.60
N HIS A 197 -0.61 7.13 4.61
CA HIS A 197 -1.08 6.47 3.40
C HIS A 197 -2.13 7.30 2.62
N ASP A 198 -3.17 7.82 3.29
CA ASP A 198 -4.22 8.64 2.66
C ASP A 198 -3.64 9.91 2.01
N GLU A 199 -2.72 10.59 2.68
CA GLU A 199 -2.00 11.74 2.13
C GLU A 199 -1.18 11.32 0.90
N ARG A 200 -0.46 10.20 1.01
CA ARG A 200 0.40 9.66 -0.04
C ARG A 200 -0.37 9.37 -1.32
N TYR A 201 -1.57 8.80 -1.16
CA TYR A 201 -2.46 8.42 -2.25
C TYR A 201 -3.49 9.49 -2.62
N LYS A 202 -3.44 10.66 -1.96
CA LYS A 202 -4.38 11.79 -2.17
C LYS A 202 -5.84 11.37 -2.06
N LEU A 203 -6.15 10.54 -1.06
CA LEU A 203 -7.50 10.05 -0.79
C LEU A 203 -8.33 11.03 0.04
N CYS A 204 -7.74 12.12 0.55
CA CYS A 204 -8.44 13.24 1.18
C CYS A 204 -9.37 12.85 2.34
N GLY A 205 -9.06 11.78 3.07
CA GLY A 205 -9.84 11.27 4.19
C GLY A 205 -11.08 10.44 3.80
N CYS A 206 -11.36 10.29 2.49
CA CYS A 206 -12.45 9.44 2.01
C CYS A 206 -12.02 8.02 1.65
N GLY A 207 -10.72 7.70 1.76
CA GLY A 207 -10.22 6.35 1.51
C GLY A 207 -10.96 5.29 2.33
N LEU A 208 -11.41 4.24 1.65
CA LEU A 208 -12.13 3.12 2.24
C LEU A 208 -11.20 1.94 2.54
N TYR A 209 -11.11 1.59 3.82
CA TYR A 209 -10.22 0.57 4.35
C TYR A 209 -10.99 -0.63 4.87
N TRP A 210 -10.57 -1.85 4.53
CA TRP A 210 -11.05 -3.04 5.22
C TRP A 210 -10.16 -3.31 6.44
N VAL A 211 -10.71 -3.12 7.63
CA VAL A 211 -10.00 -3.34 8.90
C VAL A 211 -10.72 -4.43 9.68
N CYS A 212 -10.05 -5.55 9.92
CA CYS A 212 -10.68 -6.76 10.45
C CYS A 212 -11.38 -6.56 11.81
N ALA A 213 -10.88 -5.66 12.67
CA ALA A 213 -11.51 -5.35 13.96
C ALA A 213 -12.87 -4.63 13.82
N HIS A 214 -13.09 -3.94 12.71
CA HIS A 214 -14.30 -3.13 12.46
C HIS A 214 -15.28 -3.84 11.53
N ALA A 215 -14.77 -4.61 10.56
CA ALA A 215 -15.57 -5.33 9.57
C ALA A 215 -16.20 -6.62 10.12
N ASN A 216 -15.47 -7.38 10.94
CA ASN A 216 -15.97 -8.65 11.48
C ASN A 216 -16.99 -8.41 12.60
N SER A 217 -18.01 -9.27 12.64
CA SER A 217 -18.92 -9.33 13.79
C SER A 217 -18.18 -9.87 15.02
N GLN A 218 -18.13 -9.07 16.09
CA GLN A 218 -17.45 -9.48 17.33
C GLN A 218 -18.20 -10.57 18.10
N THR A 219 -19.45 -10.84 17.75
CA THR A 219 -20.32 -11.86 18.36
C THR A 219 -20.42 -13.14 17.54
N HIS A 220 -20.21 -13.08 16.21
CA HIS A 220 -20.43 -14.22 15.30
C HIS A 220 -19.26 -14.48 14.32
N ILE A 221 -18.04 -14.06 14.67
CA ILE A 221 -16.87 -14.18 13.79
C ILE A 221 -16.64 -15.60 13.24
N SER A 222 -16.90 -16.65 14.04
CA SER A 222 -16.72 -18.05 13.61
C SER A 222 -17.71 -18.47 12.52
N GLU A 223 -18.90 -17.87 12.49
CA GLU A 223 -19.87 -18.09 11.41
C GLU A 223 -19.47 -17.33 10.15
N GLU A 224 -18.97 -16.10 10.30
CA GLU A 224 -18.55 -15.25 9.18
C GLU A 224 -17.27 -15.75 8.50
N LEU A 225 -16.35 -16.35 9.25
CA LEU A 225 -15.14 -16.98 8.70
C LEU A 225 -15.46 -18.23 7.85
N GLY A 226 -16.59 -18.88 8.11
CA GLY A 226 -16.97 -20.12 7.46
C GLY A 226 -16.03 -21.30 7.79
N THR A 227 -16.24 -22.42 7.10
CA THR A 227 -15.43 -23.65 7.27
C THR A 227 -14.68 -24.05 6.00
N GLU A 228 -14.77 -23.24 4.94
CA GLU A 228 -14.24 -23.54 3.59
C GLU A 228 -12.78 -23.11 3.40
N GLY A 229 -12.10 -22.70 4.47
CA GLY A 229 -10.69 -22.32 4.45
C GLY A 229 -10.43 -20.83 4.27
N PRO A 230 -9.16 -20.38 4.40
CA PRO A 230 -8.78 -18.98 4.40
C PRO A 230 -9.00 -18.31 3.03
N LEU A 231 -8.91 -19.07 1.93
CA LEU A 231 -9.18 -18.60 0.57
C LEU A 231 -10.67 -18.35 0.27
N HIS A 232 -11.57 -18.71 1.17
CA HIS A 232 -13.01 -18.38 1.09
C HIS A 232 -13.43 -17.43 2.21
N SER A 233 -12.49 -17.05 3.09
CA SER A 233 -12.78 -16.17 4.21
C SER A 233 -13.06 -14.74 3.74
N PRO A 234 -13.79 -13.93 4.53
CA PRO A 234 -13.97 -12.50 4.26
C PRO A 234 -12.66 -11.72 4.14
N PHE A 235 -11.57 -12.21 4.77
CA PHE A 235 -10.24 -11.62 4.68
C PHE A 235 -9.70 -11.71 3.26
N TYR A 236 -9.71 -12.92 2.68
CA TYR A 236 -9.29 -13.12 1.29
C TYR A 236 -10.21 -12.38 0.32
N LEU A 237 -11.53 -12.46 0.50
CA LEU A 237 -12.48 -11.83 -0.40
C LEU A 237 -12.37 -10.30 -0.40
N ALA A 238 -12.11 -9.68 0.76
CA ALA A 238 -11.85 -8.25 0.85
C ALA A 238 -10.53 -7.87 0.17
N LEU A 239 -9.46 -8.65 0.42
CA LEU A 239 -8.14 -8.44 -0.18
C LEU A 239 -8.15 -8.62 -1.72
N ASP A 240 -8.87 -9.62 -2.22
CA ASP A 240 -9.04 -9.89 -3.64
C ASP A 240 -9.76 -8.74 -4.36
N LYS A 241 -10.77 -8.14 -3.71
CA LYS A 241 -11.50 -6.97 -4.21
C LYS A 241 -10.71 -5.67 -4.14
N ALA A 242 -9.86 -5.52 -3.14
CA ALA A 242 -9.07 -4.31 -2.93
C ALA A 242 -8.07 -4.09 -4.08
N GLN A 243 -7.76 -2.83 -4.37
CA GLN A 243 -6.73 -2.47 -5.37
C GLN A 243 -5.32 -2.78 -4.85
N GLY A 244 -5.14 -2.62 -3.54
CA GLY A 244 -3.89 -2.85 -2.85
C GLY A 244 -4.10 -3.10 -1.36
N ALA A 245 -2.99 -3.27 -0.65
CA ALA A 245 -2.98 -3.50 0.77
C ALA A 245 -1.95 -2.62 1.50
N VAL A 246 -2.32 -2.21 2.70
CA VAL A 246 -1.46 -1.52 3.66
C VAL A 246 -1.06 -2.50 4.76
N LEU A 247 0.23 -2.80 4.87
CA LEU A 247 0.80 -3.51 6.01
C LEU A 247 1.22 -2.51 7.08
N VAL A 248 0.51 -2.51 8.20
CA VAL A 248 0.87 -1.67 9.35
C VAL A 248 1.89 -2.42 10.21
N ILE A 249 3.10 -1.86 10.31
CA ILE A 249 4.22 -2.40 11.07
C ILE A 249 4.29 -1.70 12.42
N ASP A 250 3.92 -2.43 13.46
CA ASP A 250 4.03 -1.97 14.84
C ASP A 250 5.49 -1.89 15.30
N SER A 251 5.76 -1.12 16.35
CA SER A 251 7.11 -0.87 16.86
C SER A 251 7.86 -2.14 17.30
N ALA A 252 7.15 -3.22 17.62
CA ALA A 252 7.74 -4.52 17.96
C ALA A 252 7.77 -5.50 16.77
N SER A 253 7.25 -5.07 15.63
CA SER A 253 7.03 -5.86 14.42
C SER A 253 6.31 -7.18 14.69
N GLU A 254 5.38 -7.18 15.64
CA GLU A 254 4.56 -8.35 15.95
C GLU A 254 3.69 -8.77 14.76
N VAL A 255 3.34 -7.84 13.87
CA VAL A 255 2.62 -8.15 12.62
C VAL A 255 3.32 -9.25 11.80
N THR A 256 4.65 -9.32 11.82
CA THR A 256 5.41 -10.32 11.05
C THR A 256 5.36 -11.72 11.68
N ARG A 257 4.93 -11.82 12.95
CA ARG A 257 4.82 -13.08 13.71
C ARG A 257 3.39 -13.62 13.75
N ARG A 258 2.46 -13.01 13.02
CA ARG A 258 1.03 -13.32 13.06
C ARG A 258 0.63 -14.15 11.84
N MET A 259 -0.01 -15.29 12.08
CA MET A 259 -0.32 -16.27 11.02
C MET A 259 -1.24 -15.68 9.93
N TRP A 260 -2.31 -14.97 10.33
CA TRP A 260 -3.20 -14.29 9.38
C TRP A 260 -2.48 -13.21 8.57
N CYS A 261 -1.67 -12.36 9.21
CA CYS A 261 -0.90 -11.33 8.52
C CYS A 261 0.11 -11.94 7.53
N GLY A 262 0.78 -13.01 7.93
CA GLY A 262 1.70 -13.73 7.05
C GLY A 262 0.99 -14.37 5.86
N PHE A 263 -0.19 -14.97 6.05
CA PHE A 263 -1.04 -15.46 4.96
C PHE A 263 -1.44 -14.33 4.01
N GLU A 264 -1.94 -13.21 4.53
CA GLU A 264 -2.35 -12.03 3.76
C GLU A 264 -1.19 -11.51 2.88
N ASN A 265 0.01 -11.37 3.45
CA ASN A 265 1.19 -10.95 2.70
C ASN A 265 1.61 -11.94 1.60
N VAL A 266 1.43 -13.24 1.82
CA VAL A 266 1.66 -14.25 0.76
C VAL A 266 0.64 -14.09 -0.38
N ILE A 267 -0.63 -13.78 -0.07
CA ILE A 267 -1.66 -13.52 -1.08
C ILE A 267 -1.37 -12.22 -1.83
N ILE A 268 -1.01 -11.13 -1.14
CA ILE A 268 -0.60 -9.86 -1.76
C ILE A 268 0.52 -10.10 -2.78
N ALA A 269 1.57 -10.83 -2.38
CA ALA A 269 2.70 -11.15 -3.25
C ALA A 269 2.34 -12.10 -4.39
N ARG A 270 1.40 -13.03 -4.17
CA ARG A 270 0.90 -13.96 -5.21
C ARG A 270 0.11 -13.23 -6.28
N GLU A 271 -0.81 -12.35 -5.87
CA GLU A 271 -1.73 -11.66 -6.77
C GLU A 271 -1.14 -10.34 -7.32
N ARG A 272 0.11 -10.00 -6.95
CA ARG A 272 0.82 -8.78 -7.37
C ARG A 272 0.00 -7.51 -7.08
N LYS A 273 -0.69 -7.50 -5.94
CA LYS A 273 -1.45 -6.33 -5.46
C LYS A 273 -0.50 -5.19 -5.14
N GLU A 274 -0.97 -3.96 -5.27
CA GLU A 274 -0.22 -2.81 -4.77
C GLU A 274 0.00 -2.98 -3.26
N PHE A 275 1.23 -2.73 -2.82
CA PHE A 275 1.64 -3.04 -1.45
C PHE A 275 2.37 -1.87 -0.83
N VAL A 276 1.84 -1.39 0.30
CA VAL A 276 2.38 -0.26 1.04
C VAL A 276 2.69 -0.73 2.45
N MET A 277 3.94 -0.58 2.88
CA MET A 277 4.26 -0.70 4.31
C MET A 277 4.05 0.67 4.95
N ALA A 278 3.41 0.70 6.12
CA ALA A 278 3.21 1.90 6.90
C ALA A 278 3.66 1.66 8.35
N THR A 279 4.26 2.66 8.98
CA THR A 279 4.64 2.60 10.39
C THR A 279 4.54 4.00 11.01
N ALA A 280 4.30 4.07 12.31
CA ALA A 280 4.27 5.31 13.06
C ALA A 280 5.46 5.35 14.02
N GLN A 281 6.21 6.45 13.99
CA GLN A 281 7.31 6.70 14.90
C GLN A 281 7.20 8.12 15.44
N GLU A 282 7.19 8.26 16.77
CA GLU A 282 7.13 9.56 17.45
C GLU A 282 5.97 10.46 16.96
N GLY A 283 4.81 9.86 16.68
CA GLY A 283 3.62 10.55 16.19
C GLY A 283 3.67 10.94 14.70
N THR A 284 4.69 10.51 13.96
CA THR A 284 4.80 10.71 12.51
C THR A 284 4.58 9.38 11.77
N GLY A 285 3.71 9.39 10.77
CA GLY A 285 3.49 8.24 9.90
C GLY A 285 4.47 8.23 8.73
N HIS A 286 5.03 7.05 8.44
CA HIS A 286 5.95 6.81 7.34
C HIS A 286 5.38 5.73 6.43
N THR A 287 5.56 5.88 5.12
CA THR A 287 5.12 4.89 4.12
C THR A 287 6.25 4.48 3.20
N LEU A 288 6.30 3.21 2.86
CA LEU A 288 7.21 2.63 1.87
C LEU A 288 6.40 1.89 0.81
N THR A 289 6.59 2.28 -0.44
CA THR A 289 6.00 1.62 -1.62
C THR A 289 7.01 1.57 -2.75
N SER A 290 6.90 0.54 -3.60
CA SER A 290 7.71 0.37 -4.80
C SER A 290 7.10 1.07 -6.02
N THR A 291 5.82 1.42 -5.98
CA THR A 291 5.10 2.07 -7.08
C THR A 291 4.83 3.54 -6.78
N PRO A 292 5.05 4.47 -7.74
CA PRO A 292 4.75 5.88 -7.52
C PRO A 292 3.28 6.11 -7.18
N ALA A 293 3.05 6.80 -6.07
CA ALA A 293 1.72 7.21 -5.63
C ALA A 293 1.35 8.58 -6.23
N PRO A 294 0.07 8.96 -6.27
CA PRO A 294 -0.36 10.28 -6.76
C PRO A 294 0.38 11.49 -6.17
N ALA A 295 0.86 11.42 -4.92
CA ALA A 295 1.65 12.49 -4.31
C ALA A 295 3.11 12.59 -4.81
N ASP A 296 3.59 11.61 -5.58
CA ASP A 296 4.90 11.66 -6.25
C ASP A 296 4.92 12.51 -7.51
N GLY A 297 3.74 12.75 -8.09
CA GLY A 297 3.63 13.56 -9.29
C GLY A 297 3.96 15.04 -9.05
N GLY A 298 4.65 15.65 -10.02
CA GLY A 298 4.72 17.11 -10.15
C GLY A 298 5.82 17.81 -9.34
N ARG A 299 6.66 17.09 -8.59
CA ARG A 299 7.78 17.68 -7.84
C ARG A 299 8.81 18.22 -8.83
N ARG A 300 9.24 19.49 -8.65
CA ARG A 300 10.27 20.10 -9.49
C ARG A 300 11.66 19.72 -8.98
N SER A 301 12.55 19.37 -9.90
CA SER A 301 13.97 19.26 -9.61
C SER A 301 14.52 20.64 -9.25
N ILE A 302 15.46 20.70 -8.30
CA ILE A 302 16.19 21.93 -7.92
C ILE A 302 16.98 22.57 -9.08
N PHE A 303 17.08 21.88 -10.22
CA PHE A 303 17.80 22.33 -11.41
C PHE A 303 16.90 22.60 -12.62
N GLY A 304 15.59 22.67 -12.41
CA GLY A 304 14.60 22.87 -13.46
C GLY A 304 14.16 21.59 -14.16
N GLY A 305 12.86 21.48 -14.45
CA GLY A 305 12.21 20.26 -14.95
C GLY A 305 11.45 19.50 -13.84
N HIS A 306 10.51 18.65 -14.24
CA HIS A 306 9.79 17.76 -13.31
C HIS A 306 10.65 16.53 -13.02
N MET A 307 10.80 16.16 -11.74
CA MET A 307 11.34 14.85 -11.36
C MET A 307 10.35 13.77 -11.77
N ALA A 308 10.86 12.61 -12.16
CA ALA A 308 9.99 11.48 -12.47
C ALA A 308 9.29 11.01 -11.17
N PRO A 309 8.01 10.63 -11.20
CA PRO A 309 7.31 10.13 -10.00
C PRO A 309 8.06 8.98 -9.31
N GLU A 310 8.74 8.14 -10.07
CA GLU A 310 9.61 7.06 -9.58
C GLU A 310 10.74 7.57 -8.68
N GLU A 311 11.39 8.67 -9.05
CA GLU A 311 12.45 9.28 -8.24
C GLU A 311 11.88 9.85 -6.94
N VAL A 312 10.75 10.55 -7.02
CA VAL A 312 10.10 11.14 -5.84
C VAL A 312 9.62 10.04 -4.89
N CYS A 313 9.11 8.94 -5.45
CA CYS A 313 8.67 7.79 -4.71
C CYS A 313 9.78 7.24 -3.84
N LEU A 314 10.91 6.98 -4.47
CA LEU A 314 12.05 6.40 -3.80
C LEU A 314 12.67 7.33 -2.75
N ILE A 315 12.76 8.63 -3.02
CA ILE A 315 13.25 9.62 -2.04
C ILE A 315 12.39 9.58 -0.77
N ARG A 316 11.07 9.57 -0.90
CA ARG A 316 10.17 9.49 0.27
C ARG A 316 10.28 8.13 0.95
N SER A 317 10.41 7.06 0.18
CA SER A 317 10.65 5.71 0.69
C SER A 317 11.93 5.60 1.53
N SER A 318 12.98 6.39 1.22
CA SER A 318 14.23 6.39 1.99
C SER A 318 14.10 6.93 3.42
N GLU A 319 13.00 7.64 3.71
CA GLU A 319 12.68 8.16 5.05
C GLU A 319 12.01 7.10 5.94
N PHE A 320 11.78 5.89 5.44
CA PHE A 320 11.10 4.83 6.19
C PHE A 320 12.01 4.24 7.28
N PRO A 321 11.51 4.07 8.53
CA PRO A 321 12.28 3.52 9.64
C PRO A 321 12.84 2.11 9.41
N ARG A 322 14.11 1.90 9.81
CA ARG A 322 14.84 0.65 9.54
C ARG A 322 14.38 -0.54 10.36
N ASP A 323 14.06 -0.34 11.63
CA ASP A 323 13.82 -1.44 12.58
C ASP A 323 12.65 -2.34 12.15
N GLY A 324 11.61 -1.75 11.55
CA GLY A 324 10.47 -2.48 11.01
C GLY A 324 10.79 -3.35 9.79
N LEU A 325 11.80 -2.99 8.99
CA LEU A 325 12.16 -3.71 7.76
C LEU A 325 12.95 -4.99 8.04
N MET A 326 13.83 -4.96 9.05
CA MET A 326 14.63 -6.14 9.40
C MET A 326 13.77 -7.29 9.92
N ALA A 327 12.66 -6.99 10.61
CA ALA A 327 11.72 -8.00 11.06
C ALA A 327 10.98 -8.69 9.89
N ALA A 328 10.77 -7.99 8.77
CA ALA A 328 10.18 -8.58 7.57
C ALA A 328 11.13 -9.61 6.92
N LEU A 329 12.45 -9.39 6.95
CA LEU A 329 13.44 -10.37 6.49
C LEU A 329 13.47 -11.65 7.32
N ASP A 330 13.23 -11.55 8.63
CA ASP A 330 13.27 -12.68 9.56
C ASP A 330 11.91 -13.41 9.66
N THR A 331 10.98 -13.12 8.73
CA THR A 331 9.64 -13.70 8.79
C THR A 331 9.63 -15.17 8.38
N HIS A 332 9.16 -16.01 9.29
CA HIS A 332 8.93 -17.44 9.10
C HIS A 332 7.48 -17.78 9.39
N LEU A 333 6.69 -18.02 8.33
CA LEU A 333 5.25 -18.24 8.44
C LEU A 333 4.90 -19.50 9.26
N GLU A 334 5.74 -20.54 9.22
CA GLU A 334 5.58 -21.76 10.02
C GLU A 334 5.78 -21.53 11.53
N LEU A 335 6.48 -20.45 11.90
CA LEU A 335 6.69 -20.05 13.30
C LEU A 335 5.68 -18.98 13.74
N ALA A 336 4.87 -18.47 12.82
CA ALA A 336 3.84 -17.50 13.10
C ALA A 336 2.74 -18.10 13.98
N ARG A 337 2.04 -17.24 14.72
CA ARG A 337 1.06 -17.64 15.74
C ARG A 337 -0.31 -17.09 15.41
N ALA A 338 -1.35 -17.87 15.69
CA ALA A 338 -2.72 -17.36 15.71
C ALA A 338 -3.28 -17.41 17.14
N SER A 339 -4.22 -16.50 17.41
CA SER A 339 -4.94 -16.49 18.69
C SER A 339 -5.95 -17.64 18.79
N ASN A 340 -6.40 -18.17 17.64
CA ASN A 340 -7.22 -19.37 17.53
C ASN A 340 -6.39 -20.49 16.89
N LYS A 341 -6.36 -21.66 17.51
CA LYS A 341 -5.60 -22.82 17.01
C LYS A 341 -6.23 -23.49 15.80
N ASP A 342 -7.54 -23.36 15.63
CA ASP A 342 -8.22 -23.89 14.44
C ASP A 342 -7.83 -23.06 13.20
N ASP A 343 -7.83 -21.73 13.32
CA ASP A 343 -7.33 -20.82 12.27
C ASP A 343 -5.86 -21.11 11.94
N GLU A 344 -5.02 -21.34 12.97
CA GLU A 344 -3.60 -21.66 12.78
C GLU A 344 -3.44 -22.90 11.91
N GLN A 345 -4.15 -23.98 12.24
CA GLN A 345 -4.08 -25.23 11.52
C GLN A 345 -4.63 -25.09 10.10
N MET A 346 -5.74 -24.38 9.94
CA MET A 346 -6.38 -24.14 8.66
C MET A 346 -5.44 -23.38 7.69
N ILE A 347 -4.76 -22.34 8.17
CA ILE A 347 -3.79 -21.59 7.35
C ILE A 347 -2.57 -22.46 7.03
N ILE A 348 -2.06 -23.23 8.00
CA ILE A 348 -0.96 -24.16 7.78
C ILE A 348 -1.30 -25.15 6.65
N ASP A 349 -2.52 -25.70 6.68
CA ASP A 349 -2.97 -26.66 5.68
C ASP A 349 -3.07 -26.00 4.30
N THR A 350 -3.74 -24.84 4.19
CA THR A 350 -3.82 -24.08 2.93
C THR A 350 -2.46 -23.69 2.37
N VAL A 351 -1.51 -23.26 3.21
CA VAL A 351 -0.14 -22.95 2.76
C VAL A 351 0.52 -24.18 2.15
N ARG A 352 0.37 -25.35 2.79
CA ARG A 352 0.95 -26.61 2.31
C ARG A 352 0.30 -27.13 1.04
N THR A 353 -1.02 -27.05 0.93
CA THR A 353 -1.77 -27.71 -0.14
C THR A 353 -2.05 -26.80 -1.34
N GLU A 354 -2.22 -25.50 -1.11
CA GLU A 354 -2.75 -24.57 -2.13
C GLU A 354 -1.78 -23.43 -2.48
N LEU A 355 -0.84 -23.07 -1.59
CA LEU A 355 0.12 -21.97 -1.81
C LEU A 355 1.54 -22.44 -2.14
N GLY A 356 1.75 -23.74 -2.35
CA GLY A 356 3.04 -24.30 -2.74
C GLY A 356 4.03 -24.50 -1.59
N GLY A 357 3.56 -24.51 -0.34
CA GLY A 357 4.36 -24.80 0.83
C GLY A 357 5.03 -23.58 1.49
N PHE A 358 5.54 -23.80 2.70
CA PHE A 358 6.18 -22.75 3.51
C PHE A 358 7.44 -22.18 2.87
N ASP A 359 8.24 -23.00 2.19
CA ASP A 359 9.47 -22.53 1.54
C ASP A 359 9.19 -21.46 0.48
N ARG A 360 8.14 -21.67 -0.32
CA ARG A 360 7.71 -20.69 -1.34
C ARG A 360 7.09 -19.46 -0.69
N ALA A 361 6.19 -19.66 0.28
CA ALA A 361 5.55 -18.57 1.01
C ALA A 361 6.57 -17.64 1.68
N ASN A 362 7.50 -18.20 2.45
CA ASN A 362 8.54 -17.43 3.13
C ASN A 362 9.51 -16.76 2.17
N SER A 363 9.87 -17.42 1.06
CA SER A 363 10.74 -16.81 0.07
C SER A 363 10.12 -15.53 -0.52
N LYS A 364 8.80 -15.52 -0.78
CA LYS A 364 8.10 -14.31 -1.22
C LYS A 364 8.14 -13.19 -0.18
N LEU A 365 7.87 -13.51 1.09
CA LEU A 365 7.90 -12.53 2.19
C LEU A 365 9.30 -11.94 2.36
N ARG A 366 10.34 -12.77 2.33
CA ARG A 366 11.73 -12.31 2.47
C ARG A 366 12.16 -11.44 1.29
N VAL A 367 11.80 -11.79 0.06
CA VAL A 367 12.09 -10.98 -1.12
C VAL A 367 11.44 -9.60 -1.02
N LEU A 368 10.21 -9.53 -0.53
CA LEU A 368 9.52 -8.26 -0.28
C LEU A 368 10.27 -7.42 0.77
N GLY A 369 10.71 -8.02 1.88
CA GLY A 369 11.55 -7.34 2.87
C GLY A 369 12.91 -6.90 2.32
N ALA A 370 13.55 -7.71 1.48
CA ALA A 370 14.87 -7.42 0.93
C ALA A 370 14.83 -6.29 -0.11
N THR A 371 13.81 -6.28 -0.97
CA THR A 371 13.57 -5.18 -1.93
C THR A 371 13.24 -3.87 -1.20
N ALA A 372 12.44 -3.95 -0.12
CA ALA A 372 12.14 -2.81 0.75
C ALA A 372 13.40 -2.23 1.42
N LEU A 373 14.31 -3.06 1.94
CA LEU A 373 15.60 -2.60 2.49
C LEU A 373 16.49 -1.95 1.43
N PHE A 374 16.48 -2.49 0.21
CA PHE A 374 17.23 -1.93 -0.89
C PHE A 374 16.74 -0.52 -1.28
N ALA A 375 15.42 -0.29 -1.16
CA ALA A 375 14.79 1.01 -1.40
C ALA A 375 15.14 2.08 -0.36
N THR A 376 15.52 1.66 0.86
CA THR A 376 15.89 2.57 1.96
C THR A 376 17.41 2.74 2.13
N GLU A 377 18.20 2.31 1.14
CA GLU A 377 19.66 2.27 1.18
C GLU A 377 20.26 1.38 2.28
N THR A 378 19.42 0.56 2.92
CA THR A 378 19.81 -0.28 4.06
C THR A 378 20.21 -1.67 3.58
N VAL A 379 21.18 -1.73 2.66
CA VAL A 379 21.61 -2.99 2.03
C VAL A 379 22.47 -3.81 2.99
N THR A 380 22.04 -5.04 3.27
CA THR A 380 22.75 -6.00 4.15
C THR A 380 23.16 -7.26 3.38
N ALA A 381 24.15 -7.99 3.89
CA ALA A 381 24.56 -9.27 3.30
C ALA A 381 23.40 -10.28 3.29
N GLU A 382 22.58 -10.28 4.33
CA GLU A 382 21.39 -11.11 4.45
C GLU A 382 20.35 -10.76 3.38
N SER A 383 20.08 -9.47 3.16
CA SER A 383 19.15 -9.03 2.10
C SER A 383 19.63 -9.46 0.71
N VAL A 384 20.93 -9.34 0.42
CA VAL A 384 21.52 -9.77 -0.85
C VAL A 384 21.44 -11.28 -1.03
N GLN A 385 21.71 -12.06 0.01
CA GLN A 385 21.56 -13.52 -0.05
C GLN A 385 20.12 -13.95 -0.31
N VAL A 386 19.13 -13.23 0.27
CA VAL A 386 17.71 -13.48 0.00
C VAL A 386 17.38 -13.20 -1.47
N LEU A 387 17.83 -12.06 -2.01
CA LEU A 387 17.58 -11.69 -3.41
C LEU A 387 18.22 -12.68 -4.38
N ASN A 388 19.49 -13.05 -4.17
CA ASN A 388 20.20 -14.01 -5.03
C ASN A 388 19.56 -15.40 -5.02
N ARG A 389 18.98 -15.83 -3.89
CA ARG A 389 18.31 -17.14 -3.76
C ARG A 389 16.85 -17.12 -4.21
N SER A 390 16.29 -15.95 -4.52
CA SER A 390 14.91 -15.87 -5.01
C SER A 390 14.79 -16.68 -6.30
N THR A 391 13.80 -17.55 -6.38
CA THR A 391 13.44 -18.26 -7.62
C THR A 391 12.29 -17.59 -8.35
N GLU A 392 11.67 -16.58 -7.73
CA GLU A 392 10.57 -15.82 -8.29
C GLU A 392 11.08 -14.45 -8.76
N PRO A 393 10.55 -13.92 -9.88
CA PRO A 393 10.93 -12.60 -10.34
C PRO A 393 10.57 -11.50 -9.34
N PHE A 394 11.42 -10.49 -9.21
CA PHE A 394 11.20 -9.34 -8.34
C PHE A 394 11.64 -8.02 -8.96
N GLU A 395 10.96 -6.94 -8.56
CA GLU A 395 11.37 -5.58 -8.88
C GLU A 395 12.30 -5.07 -7.78
N LEU A 396 13.42 -4.48 -8.18
CA LEU A 396 14.41 -3.90 -7.29
C LEU A 396 14.46 -2.39 -7.49
N ASN A 397 13.99 -1.66 -6.49
CA ASN A 397 13.92 -0.20 -6.54
C ASN A 397 14.85 0.34 -5.46
N GLY A 398 15.75 1.25 -5.81
CA GLY A 398 16.80 1.73 -4.91
C GLY A 398 17.63 2.84 -5.50
N THR A 399 18.64 3.27 -4.77
CA THR A 399 19.59 4.28 -5.26
C THR A 399 20.77 3.63 -5.95
N TRP A 400 21.55 4.42 -6.70
CA TRP A 400 22.81 3.91 -7.26
C TRP A 400 23.80 3.51 -6.16
N GLU A 401 23.76 4.18 -5.01
CA GLU A 401 24.52 3.87 -3.82
C GLU A 401 24.12 2.50 -3.25
N SER A 402 22.81 2.20 -3.18
CA SER A 402 22.33 0.89 -2.74
C SER A 402 22.70 -0.21 -3.75
N ALA A 403 22.65 0.07 -5.06
CA ALA A 403 23.16 -0.85 -6.08
C ALA A 403 24.67 -1.10 -5.97
N ALA A 404 25.47 -0.06 -5.73
CA ALA A 404 26.90 -0.21 -5.51
C ALA A 404 27.19 -1.05 -4.26
N ALA A 405 26.45 -0.83 -3.16
CA ALA A 405 26.57 -1.64 -1.95
C ALA A 405 26.16 -3.10 -2.21
N GLY A 406 25.07 -3.33 -2.92
CA GLY A 406 24.60 -4.66 -3.31
C GLY A 406 25.63 -5.40 -4.16
N LEU A 407 26.15 -4.77 -5.21
CA LEU A 407 27.18 -5.36 -6.08
C LEU A 407 28.46 -5.72 -5.31
N LYS A 408 28.90 -4.86 -4.37
CA LYS A 408 30.04 -5.16 -3.48
C LYS A 408 29.80 -6.39 -2.59
N LEU A 409 28.55 -6.65 -2.24
CA LEU A 409 28.11 -7.82 -1.48
C LEU A 409 27.78 -9.03 -2.37
N GLY A 410 27.95 -8.91 -3.70
CA GLY A 410 27.70 -9.99 -4.66
C GLY A 410 26.24 -10.13 -5.09
N LEU A 411 25.47 -9.04 -5.13
CA LEU A 411 24.10 -9.05 -5.64
C LEU A 411 24.05 -9.47 -7.11
N GLU A 412 23.22 -10.46 -7.40
CA GLU A 412 22.96 -11.00 -8.72
C GLU A 412 21.59 -10.54 -9.23
N PHE A 413 21.45 -10.33 -10.53
CA PHE A 413 20.23 -9.77 -11.14
C PHE A 413 19.43 -10.81 -11.96
N GLN A 414 19.76 -12.10 -11.85
CA GLN A 414 19.18 -13.17 -12.68
C GLN A 414 17.65 -13.18 -12.67
N ASN A 415 17.05 -13.01 -11.49
CA ASN A 415 15.60 -12.99 -11.27
C ASN A 415 15.01 -11.58 -11.10
N CYS A 416 15.78 -10.54 -11.41
CA CYS A 416 15.26 -9.19 -11.44
C CYS A 416 14.39 -9.00 -12.70
N ASP A 417 13.11 -8.64 -12.55
CA ASP A 417 12.22 -8.31 -13.68
C ASP A 417 11.93 -6.82 -13.82
N GLY A 418 12.26 -6.01 -12.82
CA GLY A 418 12.18 -4.57 -12.90
C GLY A 418 13.30 -3.93 -12.10
N LEU A 419 13.93 -2.89 -12.64
CA LEU A 419 15.01 -2.19 -11.96
C LEU A 419 14.78 -0.68 -12.05
N LEU A 420 14.64 -0.04 -10.90
CA LEU A 420 14.58 1.41 -10.75
C LEU A 420 15.76 1.86 -9.89
N LEU A 421 16.74 2.51 -10.50
CA LEU A 421 17.88 3.09 -9.81
C LEU A 421 17.91 4.60 -10.00
N VAL A 422 17.89 5.34 -8.90
CA VAL A 422 17.91 6.82 -8.94
C VAL A 422 19.08 7.38 -8.15
N SER A 423 19.51 8.59 -8.50
CA SER A 423 20.40 9.36 -7.63
C SER A 423 19.95 10.82 -7.57
N GLY A 424 19.89 11.37 -6.36
CA GLY A 424 19.62 12.78 -6.13
C GLY A 424 20.87 13.66 -6.25
N GLN A 425 22.06 13.06 -6.36
CA GLN A 425 23.35 13.72 -6.38
C GLN A 425 24.27 13.08 -7.43
N GLN A 426 25.50 13.55 -7.51
CA GLN A 426 26.52 12.89 -8.34
C GLN A 426 26.88 11.54 -7.71
N VAL A 427 26.71 10.46 -8.47
CA VAL A 427 27.13 9.12 -8.04
C VAL A 427 28.66 9.02 -8.12
N PRO A 428 29.35 8.69 -7.01
CA PRO A 428 30.79 8.43 -7.04
C PRO A 428 31.11 7.21 -7.91
N ASP A 429 32.19 7.29 -8.70
CA ASP A 429 32.64 6.21 -9.59
C ASP A 429 31.56 5.67 -10.55
N ALA A 430 30.60 6.52 -10.93
CA ALA A 430 29.43 6.14 -11.72
C ALA A 430 29.76 5.40 -13.02
N GLU A 431 30.85 5.75 -13.69
CA GLU A 431 31.31 5.05 -14.90
C GLU A 431 31.63 3.58 -14.62
N SER A 432 32.38 3.29 -13.55
CA SER A 432 32.69 1.91 -13.16
C SER A 432 31.42 1.19 -12.75
N LEU A 433 30.56 1.84 -11.97
CA LEU A 433 29.31 1.27 -11.50
C LEU A 433 28.36 0.92 -12.64
N ALA A 434 28.23 1.79 -13.65
CA ALA A 434 27.43 1.52 -14.85
C ALA A 434 27.98 0.33 -15.64
N ARG A 435 29.31 0.19 -15.72
CA ARG A 435 29.96 -0.97 -16.35
C ARG A 435 29.75 -2.26 -15.57
N ASP A 436 29.85 -2.21 -14.25
CA ASP A 436 29.66 -3.36 -13.37
C ASP A 436 28.21 -3.83 -13.44
N LEU A 437 27.26 -2.90 -13.31
CA LEU A 437 25.84 -3.18 -13.45
C LEU A 437 25.52 -3.73 -14.85
N GLY A 438 26.05 -3.11 -15.92
CA GLY A 438 25.86 -3.60 -17.29
C GLY A 438 26.33 -5.05 -17.47
N ARG A 439 27.46 -5.43 -16.85
CA ARG A 439 27.94 -6.81 -16.86
C ARG A 439 27.01 -7.76 -16.11
N GLU A 440 26.55 -7.39 -14.92
CA GLU A 440 25.63 -8.24 -14.14
C GLU A 440 24.27 -8.41 -14.83
N LEU A 441 23.77 -7.36 -15.47
CA LEU A 441 22.49 -7.38 -16.19
C LEU A 441 22.50 -8.28 -17.44
N LEU A 442 23.67 -8.71 -17.93
CA LEU A 442 23.73 -9.76 -18.95
C LEU A 442 23.03 -11.05 -18.47
N SER A 443 23.11 -11.35 -17.17
CA SER A 443 22.48 -12.52 -16.55
C SER A 443 20.97 -12.37 -16.29
N ALA A 444 20.43 -11.14 -16.29
CA ALA A 444 19.02 -10.86 -15.96
C ALA A 444 18.08 -11.31 -17.09
N GLN A 445 17.51 -12.52 -17.00
CA GLN A 445 16.70 -13.10 -18.08
C GLN A 445 15.25 -12.60 -18.07
N HIS A 446 14.78 -12.14 -16.92
CA HIS A 446 13.40 -11.72 -16.71
C HIS A 446 13.19 -10.21 -16.80
N LEU A 447 14.25 -9.44 -17.08
CA LEU A 447 14.23 -7.98 -17.06
C LEU A 447 13.20 -7.42 -18.05
N ARG A 448 12.10 -6.88 -17.50
CA ARG A 448 10.96 -6.33 -18.22
C ARG A 448 11.03 -4.81 -18.35
N LYS A 449 11.50 -4.13 -17.30
CA LYS A 449 11.55 -2.67 -17.22
C LYS A 449 12.84 -2.20 -16.59
N VAL A 450 13.41 -1.14 -17.14
CA VAL A 450 14.58 -0.45 -16.60
C VAL A 450 14.29 1.04 -16.50
N HIS A 451 14.54 1.61 -15.35
CA HIS A 451 14.55 3.05 -15.12
C HIS A 451 15.85 3.43 -14.41
N PHE A 452 16.73 4.14 -15.10
CA PHE A 452 17.99 4.63 -14.55
C PHE A 452 18.03 6.14 -14.58
N ALA A 453 18.04 6.76 -13.40
CA ALA A 453 18.35 8.17 -13.24
C ALA A 453 19.79 8.33 -12.77
N LEU A 454 20.69 8.52 -13.74
CA LEU A 454 22.13 8.73 -13.61
C LEU A 454 22.53 10.21 -13.75
N GLY A 455 21.56 11.11 -13.88
CA GLY A 455 21.83 12.51 -14.15
C GLY A 455 22.87 13.11 -13.20
N ARG A 456 23.78 13.95 -13.73
CA ARG A 456 24.92 14.57 -13.03
C ARG A 456 26.01 13.61 -12.58
N SER A 457 25.96 12.37 -13.06
CA SER A 457 27.02 11.40 -12.83
C SER A 457 27.94 11.35 -14.04
N ASN A 458 29.25 11.23 -13.80
CA ASN A 458 30.29 11.20 -14.84
C ASN A 458 30.32 9.82 -15.55
N VAL A 459 29.18 9.39 -16.10
CA VAL A 459 29.08 8.21 -16.96
C VAL A 459 29.42 8.63 -18.38
N GLN A 460 30.37 7.93 -18.99
CA GLN A 460 30.94 8.16 -20.30
C GLN A 460 30.56 7.02 -21.25
N ASP A 461 31.14 7.02 -22.45
CA ASP A 461 30.80 6.07 -23.51
C ASP A 461 30.89 4.60 -23.09
N ALA A 462 31.88 4.20 -22.29
CA ALA A 462 32.08 2.80 -21.95
C ALA A 462 31.03 2.27 -20.96
N GLY A 463 30.53 3.11 -20.05
CA GLY A 463 29.36 2.82 -19.21
C GLY A 463 28.11 2.58 -20.06
N PHE A 464 27.80 3.48 -21.00
CA PHE A 464 26.64 3.32 -21.88
C PHE A 464 26.75 2.14 -22.85
N GLN A 465 27.96 1.82 -23.32
CA GLN A 465 28.22 0.62 -24.11
C GLN A 465 27.95 -0.66 -23.32
N ALA A 466 28.36 -0.70 -22.04
CA ALA A 466 28.09 -1.83 -21.16
C ALA A 466 26.59 -1.99 -20.88
N LEU A 467 25.88 -0.88 -20.61
CA LEU A 467 24.42 -0.90 -20.46
C LEU A 467 23.71 -1.33 -21.75
N GLY A 468 24.15 -0.82 -22.91
CA GLY A 468 23.64 -1.23 -24.22
C GLY A 468 23.78 -2.75 -24.42
N ALA A 469 24.99 -3.28 -24.24
CA ALA A 469 25.24 -4.71 -24.34
C ALA A 469 24.32 -5.54 -23.41
N ALA A 470 23.99 -5.02 -22.22
CA ALA A 470 23.08 -5.65 -21.28
C ALA A 470 21.63 -5.73 -21.78
N PHE A 471 21.19 -4.82 -22.65
CA PHE A 471 19.82 -4.79 -23.18
C PHE A 471 19.64 -5.65 -24.44
N SER A 472 20.73 -6.02 -25.12
CA SER A 472 20.70 -6.88 -26.31
C SER A 472 19.95 -8.19 -26.06
N ASN A 473 19.04 -8.54 -26.97
CA ASN A 473 18.31 -9.81 -26.99
C ASN A 473 17.50 -10.12 -25.71
N LYS A 474 17.15 -9.10 -24.91
CA LYS A 474 16.29 -9.28 -23.73
C LYS A 474 14.82 -9.44 -24.16
N SER A 475 14.35 -10.68 -24.21
CA SER A 475 12.99 -11.00 -24.69
C SER A 475 11.87 -10.48 -23.79
N ALA A 476 12.12 -10.29 -22.49
CA ALA A 476 11.13 -9.73 -21.56
C ALA A 476 11.11 -8.18 -21.58
N LEU A 477 12.17 -7.53 -22.08
CA LEU A 477 12.35 -6.09 -21.95
C LEU A 477 11.37 -5.34 -22.84
N THR A 478 10.52 -4.53 -22.20
CA THR A 478 9.40 -3.82 -22.83
C THR A 478 9.52 -2.31 -22.71
N SER A 479 10.24 -1.82 -21.69
CA SER A 479 10.39 -0.40 -21.42
C SER A 479 11.76 -0.07 -20.86
N VAL A 480 12.41 0.95 -21.44
CA VAL A 480 13.66 1.51 -20.93
C VAL A 480 13.51 3.02 -20.77
N THR A 481 13.79 3.52 -19.57
CA THR A 481 13.86 4.95 -19.24
C THR A 481 15.24 5.26 -18.69
N LEU A 482 15.97 6.16 -19.35
CA LEU A 482 17.28 6.61 -18.92
C LEU A 482 17.25 8.14 -18.77
N ASP A 483 17.35 8.64 -17.53
CA ASP A 483 17.70 10.04 -17.25
C ASP A 483 19.21 10.15 -17.06
N CYS A 484 19.88 10.65 -18.09
CA CYS A 484 21.32 10.79 -18.16
C CYS A 484 21.74 12.24 -18.40
N ARG A 485 20.91 13.20 -17.97
CA ARG A 485 21.25 14.63 -18.08
C ARG A 485 22.61 14.94 -17.44
N PHE A 486 23.40 15.80 -18.06
CA PHE A 486 24.76 16.15 -17.61
C PHE A 486 25.74 14.95 -17.53
N CYS A 487 25.45 13.81 -18.17
CA CYS A 487 26.44 12.76 -18.35
C CYS A 487 27.37 13.10 -19.53
N GLU A 488 28.53 12.45 -19.56
CA GLU A 488 29.59 12.65 -20.55
C GLU A 488 29.46 11.68 -21.74
N LEU A 489 28.22 11.37 -22.13
CA LEU A 489 27.88 10.50 -23.25
C LEU A 489 28.18 11.18 -24.58
N GLY A 490 28.99 10.54 -25.42
CA GLY A 490 29.27 10.95 -26.80
C GLY A 490 28.70 9.98 -27.84
N ASP A 491 29.08 10.21 -29.10
CA ASP A 491 28.57 9.44 -30.24
C ASP A 491 28.85 7.93 -30.15
N ALA A 492 30.04 7.55 -29.66
CA ALA A 492 30.42 6.14 -29.54
C ALA A 492 29.65 5.43 -28.42
N GLY A 493 29.36 6.11 -27.32
CA GLY A 493 28.50 5.60 -26.26
C GLY A 493 27.05 5.47 -26.72
N MET A 494 26.55 6.49 -27.45
CA MET A 494 25.21 6.48 -28.02
C MET A 494 25.02 5.28 -28.95
N ALA A 495 25.96 5.06 -29.87
CA ALA A 495 25.94 3.92 -30.78
C ALA A 495 25.92 2.57 -30.03
N GLY A 496 26.73 2.43 -28.97
CA GLY A 496 26.74 1.22 -28.14
C GLY A 496 25.43 0.98 -27.38
N LEU A 497 24.86 2.04 -26.79
CA LEU A 497 23.59 1.97 -26.09
C LEU A 497 22.46 1.49 -27.02
N VAL A 498 22.32 2.13 -28.17
CA VAL A 498 21.19 1.93 -29.08
C VAL A 498 21.33 0.67 -29.92
N GLN A 499 22.56 0.17 -30.12
CA GLN A 499 22.78 -1.16 -30.69
C GLN A 499 22.09 -2.23 -29.86
N GLY A 500 22.15 -2.14 -28.53
CA GLY A 500 21.49 -3.09 -27.65
C GLY A 500 19.99 -2.92 -27.58
N LEU A 501 19.52 -1.68 -27.43
CA LEU A 501 18.09 -1.36 -27.42
C LEU A 501 17.39 -1.80 -28.72
N GLY A 502 18.03 -1.59 -29.88
CA GLY A 502 17.52 -2.01 -31.19
C GLY A 502 17.36 -3.53 -31.35
N GLN A 503 18.08 -4.31 -30.54
CA GLN A 503 18.04 -5.78 -30.54
C GLN A 503 17.10 -6.39 -29.50
N ALA A 504 16.42 -5.58 -28.70
CA ALA A 504 15.42 -6.07 -27.76
C ALA A 504 14.08 -6.32 -28.49
N PRO A 505 13.65 -7.59 -28.65
CA PRO A 505 12.59 -7.94 -29.61
C PRO A 505 11.19 -7.46 -29.19
N ASN A 506 10.98 -7.19 -27.90
CA ASN A 506 9.68 -6.76 -27.36
C ASN A 506 9.73 -5.34 -26.77
N LEU A 507 10.81 -4.58 -27.03
CA LEU A 507 10.95 -3.22 -26.55
C LEU A 507 9.89 -2.33 -27.21
N ALA A 508 8.94 -1.85 -26.42
CA ALA A 508 7.80 -1.08 -26.88
C ALA A 508 7.94 0.41 -26.58
N SER A 509 8.66 0.79 -25.52
CA SER A 509 8.84 2.17 -25.12
C SER A 509 10.29 2.49 -24.74
N VAL A 510 10.80 3.60 -25.27
CA VAL A 510 12.12 4.15 -24.93
C VAL A 510 11.97 5.61 -24.54
N HIS A 511 12.47 5.97 -23.36
CA HIS A 511 12.59 7.35 -22.89
C HIS A 511 14.05 7.66 -22.59
N LEU A 512 14.65 8.59 -23.34
CA LEU A 512 16.01 9.07 -23.12
C LEU A 512 15.99 10.56 -22.81
N ASN A 513 16.38 10.92 -21.59
CA ASN A 513 16.62 12.30 -21.19
C ASN A 513 18.13 12.57 -21.19
N LEU A 514 18.59 13.27 -22.22
CA LEU A 514 20.00 13.48 -22.56
C LEU A 514 20.35 14.97 -22.56
N ARG A 515 19.65 15.76 -21.73
CA ARG A 515 19.90 17.21 -21.62
C ARG A 515 21.32 17.49 -21.17
N PHE A 516 21.97 18.50 -21.74
CA PHE A 516 23.36 18.86 -21.39
C PHE A 516 24.37 17.71 -21.58
N CYS A 517 24.09 16.74 -22.47
CA CYS A 517 25.06 15.75 -22.92
C CYS A 517 25.84 16.31 -24.11
N GLU A 518 26.74 17.24 -23.80
CA GLU A 518 27.40 18.10 -24.80
C GLU A 518 28.33 17.37 -25.78
N LYS A 519 28.52 16.05 -25.66
CA LYS A 519 29.37 15.24 -26.55
C LYS A 519 28.61 14.48 -27.62
N ILE A 520 27.27 14.56 -27.64
CA ILE A 520 26.44 13.95 -28.68
C ILE A 520 26.37 14.91 -29.88
N GLY A 521 26.86 14.46 -31.02
CA GLY A 521 26.77 15.14 -32.30
C GLY A 521 25.88 14.40 -33.30
N ASP A 522 26.02 14.79 -34.57
CA ASP A 522 25.18 14.27 -35.66
C ASP A 522 25.33 12.76 -35.89
N ALA A 523 26.53 12.21 -35.68
CA ALA A 523 26.77 10.78 -35.81
C ALA A 523 26.08 9.98 -34.70
N GLY A 524 26.07 10.51 -33.47
CA GLY A 524 25.32 9.92 -32.35
C GLY A 524 23.81 9.93 -32.61
N MET A 525 23.27 11.06 -33.09
CA MET A 525 21.85 11.19 -33.46
C MET A 525 21.45 10.24 -34.59
N THR A 526 22.29 10.10 -35.60
CA THR A 526 22.09 9.15 -36.71
C THR A 526 22.09 7.71 -36.19
N SER A 527 23.04 7.37 -35.33
CA SER A 527 23.14 6.04 -34.72
C SER A 527 21.92 5.73 -33.86
N LEU A 528 21.42 6.71 -33.10
CA LEU A 528 20.19 6.58 -32.31
C LEU A 528 18.98 6.26 -33.18
N GLY A 529 18.78 6.99 -34.27
CA GLY A 529 17.69 6.71 -35.21
C GLY A 529 17.81 5.32 -35.80
N GLN A 530 18.99 4.94 -36.29
CA GLN A 530 19.21 3.63 -36.91
C GLN A 530 19.06 2.47 -35.92
N GLY A 531 19.56 2.62 -34.69
CA GLY A 531 19.45 1.60 -33.64
C GLY A 531 18.01 1.38 -33.21
N LEU A 532 17.29 2.46 -32.86
CA LEU A 532 15.87 2.36 -32.48
C LEU A 532 14.98 1.93 -33.65
N GLY A 533 15.33 2.30 -34.88
CA GLY A 533 14.68 1.85 -36.10
C GLY A 533 14.66 0.33 -36.29
N GLN A 534 15.57 -0.40 -35.64
CA GLN A 534 15.66 -1.87 -35.70
C GLN A 534 14.75 -2.58 -34.68
N ALA A 535 14.25 -1.87 -33.67
CA ALA A 535 13.42 -2.47 -32.62
C ALA A 535 12.01 -2.79 -33.19
N PRO A 536 11.63 -4.08 -33.32
CA PRO A 536 10.47 -4.47 -34.12
C PRO A 536 9.13 -4.12 -33.46
N CYS A 537 9.09 -4.00 -32.12
CA CYS A 537 7.88 -3.71 -31.37
C CYS A 537 7.82 -2.26 -30.86
N LEU A 538 8.77 -1.41 -31.23
CA LEU A 538 8.88 -0.06 -30.69
C LEU A 538 7.67 0.78 -31.13
N ALA A 539 6.88 1.22 -30.16
CA ALA A 539 5.64 1.95 -30.37
C ALA A 539 5.74 3.43 -29.96
N SER A 540 6.54 3.73 -28.93
CA SER A 540 6.71 5.10 -28.43
C SER A 540 8.17 5.43 -28.12
N VAL A 541 8.63 6.58 -28.59
CA VAL A 541 9.97 7.10 -28.31
C VAL A 541 9.88 8.52 -27.77
N HIS A 542 10.50 8.77 -26.61
CA HIS A 542 10.63 10.07 -25.99
C HIS A 542 12.11 10.45 -25.89
N LEU A 543 12.52 11.50 -26.60
CA LEU A 543 13.90 11.98 -26.65
C LEU A 543 13.95 13.43 -26.20
N ASN A 544 14.79 13.70 -25.21
CA ASN A 544 15.03 15.05 -24.72
C ASN A 544 16.51 15.42 -24.88
N PHE A 545 16.78 16.27 -25.85
CA PHE A 545 18.10 16.80 -26.20
C PHE A 545 18.25 18.28 -25.84
N GLU A 546 17.39 18.85 -25.00
CA GLU A 546 17.48 20.27 -24.67
C GLU A 546 18.89 20.64 -24.15
N TRP A 547 19.43 21.76 -24.64
CA TRP A 547 20.82 22.20 -24.41
C TRP A 547 21.92 21.29 -24.98
N ASN A 548 21.69 20.65 -26.12
CA ASN A 548 22.75 19.97 -26.88
C ASN A 548 23.04 20.73 -28.16
N ASP A 549 23.97 21.68 -28.08
CA ASP A 549 24.26 22.59 -29.19
C ASP A 549 25.11 21.94 -30.30
N ILE A 550 25.79 20.82 -30.06
CA ILE A 550 26.58 20.15 -31.11
C ILE A 550 25.69 19.48 -32.17
N ILE A 551 24.44 19.16 -31.83
CA ILE A 551 23.49 18.55 -32.75
C ILE A 551 23.06 19.57 -33.82
N GLY A 552 23.26 19.22 -35.09
CA GLY A 552 22.89 20.00 -36.25
C GLY A 552 21.80 19.34 -37.11
N ASP A 553 21.55 19.97 -38.27
CA ASP A 553 20.52 19.52 -39.21
C ASP A 553 20.71 18.09 -39.70
N ASP A 554 21.96 17.66 -39.92
CA ASP A 554 22.24 16.33 -40.46
C ASP A 554 22.00 15.23 -39.42
N GLY A 555 22.26 15.51 -38.14
CA GLY A 555 21.91 14.61 -37.04
C GLY A 555 20.41 14.39 -36.92
N VAL A 556 19.62 15.46 -37.01
CA VAL A 556 18.15 15.39 -36.94
C VAL A 556 17.56 14.67 -38.16
N LYS A 557 18.10 14.91 -39.37
CA LYS A 557 17.74 14.15 -40.57
C LYS A 557 18.05 12.66 -40.40
N GLY A 558 19.24 12.33 -39.89
CA GLY A 558 19.64 10.95 -39.62
C GLY A 558 18.72 10.26 -38.60
N LEU A 559 18.32 10.98 -37.55
CA LEU A 559 17.34 10.50 -36.57
C LEU A 559 16.00 10.17 -37.25
N GLY A 560 15.45 11.09 -38.06
CA GLY A 560 14.19 10.91 -38.77
C GLY A 560 14.21 9.72 -39.73
N GLN A 561 15.28 9.61 -40.55
CA GLN A 561 15.47 8.50 -41.48
C GLN A 561 15.57 7.14 -40.77
N GLY A 562 16.24 7.10 -39.62
CA GLY A 562 16.37 5.87 -38.84
C GLY A 562 15.07 5.47 -38.15
N LEU A 563 14.42 6.41 -37.43
CA LEU A 563 13.14 6.14 -36.77
C LEU A 563 12.04 5.76 -37.76
N GLY A 564 12.07 6.28 -38.98
CA GLY A 564 11.17 5.89 -40.06
C GLY A 564 11.26 4.40 -40.47
N GLN A 565 12.26 3.66 -39.99
CA GLN A 565 12.41 2.22 -40.20
C GLN A 565 11.71 1.37 -39.14
N ALA A 566 11.32 1.96 -37.99
CA ALA A 566 10.62 1.24 -36.94
C ALA A 566 9.17 0.93 -37.38
N PRO A 567 8.78 -0.35 -37.55
CA PRO A 567 7.55 -0.71 -38.26
C PRO A 567 6.27 -0.40 -37.48
N ASN A 568 6.35 -0.28 -36.15
CA ASN A 568 5.20 -0.08 -35.26
C ASN A 568 5.24 1.26 -34.52
N LEU A 569 6.16 2.17 -34.90
CA LEU A 569 6.35 3.44 -34.20
C LEU A 569 5.16 4.36 -34.44
N ALA A 570 4.39 4.62 -33.38
CA ALA A 570 3.17 5.41 -33.43
C ALA A 570 3.32 6.81 -32.81
N ALA A 571 4.27 6.98 -31.89
CA ALA A 571 4.50 8.24 -31.20
C ALA A 571 5.99 8.56 -31.05
N VAL A 572 6.37 9.75 -31.49
CA VAL A 572 7.70 10.34 -31.25
C VAL A 572 7.52 11.68 -30.54
N TYR A 573 8.12 11.80 -29.36
CA TYR A 573 8.27 13.06 -28.66
C TYR A 573 9.74 13.47 -28.73
N LEU A 574 10.04 14.60 -29.36
CA LEU A 574 11.38 15.13 -29.50
C LEU A 574 11.45 16.55 -28.91
N ASN A 575 12.27 16.75 -27.90
CA ASN A 575 12.58 18.07 -27.35
C ASN A 575 14.01 18.47 -27.69
N CYS A 576 14.17 19.39 -28.65
CA CYS A 576 15.45 19.99 -29.02
C CYS A 576 15.50 21.48 -28.67
N ARG A 577 14.79 21.89 -27.61
CA ARG A 577 14.82 23.28 -27.15
C ARG A 577 16.26 23.70 -26.84
N LEU A 578 16.66 24.88 -27.28
CA LEU A 578 18.01 25.41 -27.05
C LEU A 578 19.10 24.50 -27.63
N CYS A 579 18.83 23.81 -28.75
CA CYS A 579 19.83 23.28 -29.66
C CYS A 579 20.01 24.28 -30.80
N VAL A 580 21.01 25.16 -30.71
CA VAL A 580 21.09 26.33 -31.60
C VAL A 580 21.46 26.03 -33.05
N ASN A 581 21.99 24.83 -33.32
CA ASN A 581 22.46 24.42 -34.66
C ASN A 581 21.41 23.65 -35.48
N ILE A 582 20.19 23.49 -34.96
CA ILE A 582 19.07 22.86 -35.69
C ILE A 582 18.25 23.96 -36.37
N GLY A 583 18.32 23.97 -37.70
CA GLY A 583 17.59 24.86 -38.59
C GLY A 583 16.34 24.21 -39.20
N ALA A 584 15.73 24.94 -40.14
CA ALA A 584 14.52 24.50 -40.81
C ALA A 584 14.70 23.22 -41.64
N ASP A 585 15.91 22.95 -42.15
CA ASP A 585 16.19 21.78 -42.98
C ASP A 585 16.37 20.51 -42.14
N GLY A 586 16.88 20.62 -40.90
CA GLY A 586 16.88 19.53 -39.93
C GLY A 586 15.46 19.14 -39.53
N VAL A 587 14.60 20.11 -39.21
CA VAL A 587 13.20 19.85 -38.85
C VAL A 587 12.42 19.17 -39.97
N LYS A 588 12.58 19.61 -41.23
CA LYS A 588 12.01 18.92 -42.41
C LYS A 588 12.52 17.48 -42.56
N GLY A 589 13.72 17.19 -42.07
CA GLY A 589 14.33 15.88 -42.11
C GLY A 589 13.66 14.82 -41.23
N LEU A 590 12.80 15.23 -40.30
CA LEU A 590 12.07 14.32 -39.41
C LEU A 590 10.89 13.62 -40.10
N GLY A 591 10.43 14.12 -41.25
CA GLY A 591 9.22 13.66 -41.96
C GLY A 591 8.10 14.68 -41.83
#